data_AF-A0A1G3IRL3-F1
#
_entry.id   AF-A0A1G3IRL3-F1
#
_cell.length_a   1.000
_cell.length_b   1.000
_cell.length_c   1.000
_cell.angle_alpha   90.00
_cell.angle_beta   90.00
_cell.angle_gamma   90.00
#
_symmetry.space_group_name_H-M   'P 1'
#
loop_
_entity.id
_entity.type
_entity.pdbx_description
1 polymer ?
#
loop_
_entity_poly.entity_id
_entity_poly.type
_entity_poly.pdbx_seq_one_letter_code
_entity_poly.pdbx_strand_id
1 'polypeptide(L)' 'MTDEENIQQAVRNLLARYGKDAPRQAELRAEELRVAGDGEGHAMWRAIGRAVAAALKAPSGSVH' A
#
# COMPACT_ATOMS: atom_id res chain seq x y z
N MET A 1 6.07 6.11 15.83
CA MET A 1 5.96 5.23 14.65
C MET A 1 6.88 5.77 13.59
N THR A 2 7.72 4.93 13.03
CA THR A 2 8.53 5.26 11.85
C THR A 2 7.67 5.21 10.59
N ASP A 3 8.15 5.82 9.50
CA ASP A 3 7.46 5.79 8.21
C ASP A 3 7.24 4.35 7.72
N GLU A 4 8.17 3.45 8.02
CA GLU A 4 8.06 2.03 7.71
C GLU A 4 6.94 1.34 8.50
N GLU A 5 6.82 1.60 9.81
CA GLU A 5 5.73 1.06 10.63
C GLU A 5 4.36 1.56 10.15
N ASN A 6 4.28 2.84 9.76
CA ASN A 6 3.08 3.45 9.19
C ASN A 6 2.69 2.79 7.86
N ILE A 7 3.66 2.54 6.96
CA ILE A 7 3.44 1.84 5.69
C ILE A 7 2.96 0.42 5.95
N GLN A 8 3.58 -0.33 6.86
CA GLN A 8 3.17 -1.69 7.17
C GLN A 8 1.77 -1.75 7.80
N GLN A 9 1.41 -0.77 8.64
CA GLN A 9 0.05 -0.68 9.16
C GLN A 9 -0.96 -0.36 8.06
N ALA A 10 -0.63 0.54 7.14
CA ALA A 10 -1.47 0.85 5.98
C ALA A 10 -1.67 -0.38 5.09
N VAL A 11 -0.61 -1.16 4.83
CA VAL A 11 -0.66 -2.42 4.08
C VAL A 11 -1.61 -3.41 4.74
N ARG A 12 -1.47 -3.65 6.06
CA ARG A 12 -2.37 -4.54 6.82
C ARG A 12 -3.81 -4.09 6.72
N ASN A 13 -4.07 -2.79 6.90
CA ASN A 13 -5.43 -2.24 6.83
C ASN A 13 -6.04 -2.38 5.43
N LEU A 14 -5.26 -2.13 4.37
CA LEU A 14 -5.71 -2.27 2.98
C LEU A 14 -6.01 -3.73 2.63
N LEU A 15 -5.13 -4.66 3.02
CA LEU A 15 -5.35 -6.09 2.81
C LEU A 15 -6.57 -6.60 3.59
N ALA A 16 -6.73 -6.18 4.85
CA ALA A 16 -7.89 -6.57 5.65
C ALA A 16 -9.22 -6.05 5.08
N ARG A 17 -9.21 -4.85 4.47
CA ARG A 17 -10.42 -4.21 3.96
C ARG A 17 -10.77 -4.62 2.53
N TYR A 18 -9.77 -4.79 1.66
CA TYR A 18 -9.97 -4.96 0.22
C TYR A 18 -9.37 -6.26 -0.34
N GLY A 19 -8.63 -7.03 0.46
CA GLY A 19 -8.03 -8.30 0.05
C GLY A 19 -7.16 -8.15 -1.20
N LYS A 20 -7.47 -8.93 -2.25
CA LYS A 20 -6.75 -8.91 -3.53
C LYS A 20 -6.86 -7.59 -4.30
N ASP A 21 -7.88 -6.78 -4.02
CA ASP A 21 -8.08 -5.48 -4.68
C ASP A 21 -7.31 -4.34 -4.00
N ALA A 22 -6.65 -4.62 -2.87
CA ALA A 22 -5.87 -3.66 -2.12
C ALA A 22 -4.81 -2.88 -2.95
N PRO A 23 -4.04 -3.49 -3.88
CA PRO A 23 -3.10 -2.74 -4.72
C PRO A 23 -3.82 -1.71 -5.60
N ARG A 24 -4.94 -2.09 -6.19
CA ARG A 24 -5.75 -1.20 -7.04
C ARG A 24 -6.29 -0.03 -6.23
N GLN A 25 -6.75 -0.26 -5.00
CA GLN A 25 -7.24 0.82 -4.12
C GLN A 25 -6.12 1.80 -3.73
N ALA A 26 -4.91 1.30 -3.45
CA ALA A 26 -3.76 2.16 -3.19
C ALA A 26 -3.36 3.00 -4.41
N GLU A 27 -3.44 2.43 -5.62
CA GLU A 27 -3.19 3.17 -6.88
C GLU A 27 -4.25 4.25 -7.13
N LEU A 28 -5.53 3.94 -6.94
CA LEU A 28 -6.61 4.93 -7.04
C LEU A 28 -6.36 6.10 -6.08
N ARG A 29 -6.01 5.81 -4.83
CA ARG A 29 -5.73 6.84 -3.84
C ARG A 29 -4.50 7.68 -4.19
N ALA A 30 -3.44 7.05 -4.70
CA ALA A 30 -2.27 7.78 -5.18
C ALA A 30 -2.64 8.73 -6.33
N GLU A 31 -3.50 8.30 -7.25
CA GLU A 31 -3.93 9.13 -8.38
C GLU A 31 -4.83 10.30 -7.92
N GLU A 32 -5.73 10.08 -6.98
CA GLU A 32 -6.52 11.15 -6.36
C GLU A 32 -5.62 12.25 -5.76
N LEU A 33 -4.57 11.85 -5.05
CA LEU A 33 -3.61 12.79 -4.44
C LEU A 33 -2.79 13.53 -5.50
N ARG A 34 -2.39 12.83 -6.56
CA ARG A 34 -1.72 13.46 -7.71
C ARG A 34 -2.59 14.54 -8.35
N VAL A 35 -3.87 14.25 -8.57
CA VAL A 35 -4.83 15.19 -9.16
C VAL A 35 -5.09 16.37 -8.22
N ALA A 36 -5.08 16.15 -6.91
CA ALA A 36 -5.18 17.20 -5.89
C ALA A 36 -3.90 18.05 -5.76
N GLY A 37 -2.80 17.69 -6.43
CA GLY A 37 -1.51 18.38 -6.33
C GLY A 37 -0.66 17.96 -5.14
N ASP A 38 -1.07 16.94 -4.39
CA ASP A 38 -0.30 16.38 -3.28
C ASP A 38 0.71 15.33 -3.78
N GLY A 39 1.87 15.83 -4.19
CA GLY A 39 2.96 15.00 -4.71
C GLY A 39 3.60 14.09 -3.66
N GLU A 40 3.69 14.54 -2.41
CA GLU A 40 4.23 13.75 -1.30
C GLU A 40 3.29 12.61 -0.94
N GLY A 41 2.00 12.91 -0.78
CA GLY A 41 0.96 11.92 -0.57
C GLY A 41 0.89 10.92 -1.72
N HIS A 42 0.99 11.37 -2.98
CA HIS A 42 1.08 10.47 -4.13
C HIS A 42 2.26 9.48 -4.02
N ALA A 43 3.46 9.97 -3.70
CA ALA A 43 4.65 9.14 -3.57
C ALA A 43 4.51 8.12 -2.43
N MET A 44 3.97 8.53 -1.28
CA MET A 44 3.72 7.64 -0.16
C MET A 44 2.71 6.54 -0.50
N TRP A 45 1.59 6.88 -1.13
CA TRP A 45 0.58 5.89 -1.54
C TRP A 45 1.07 4.94 -2.63
N ARG A 46 1.98 5.40 -3.51
CA ARG A 46 2.69 4.51 -4.46
C ARG A 46 3.60 3.52 -3.75
N ALA A 47 4.31 3.94 -2.70
CA ALA A 47 5.14 3.05 -1.89
C ALA A 47 4.28 2.01 -1.16
N ILE A 48 3.16 2.43 -0.57
CA ILE A 48 2.18 1.52 0.06
C ILE A 48 1.64 0.51 -0.97
N GLY A 49 1.22 0.95 -2.15
CA GLY A 49 0.70 0.05 -3.20
C GLY A 49 1.72 -1.02 -3.63
N ARG A 50 3.01 -0.64 -3.74
CA ARG A 50 4.09 -1.60 -4.01
C ARG A 50 4.26 -2.62 -2.89
N ALA A 51 4.22 -2.16 -1.63
CA ALA A 51 4.33 -3.05 -0.47
C ALA A 51 3.14 -4.01 -0.37
N VAL A 52 1.91 -3.55 -0.64
CA VAL A 52 0.71 -4.41 -0.72
C VAL A 52 0.86 -5.46 -1.82
N ALA A 53 1.31 -5.07 -3.02
CA ALA A 53 1.52 -6.00 -4.12
C ALA A 53 2.60 -7.04 -3.80
N ALA A 54 3.67 -6.64 -3.10
CA ALA A 54 4.71 -7.54 -2.63
C ALA A 54 4.16 -8.53 -1.58
N ALA A 55 3.38 -8.05 -0.61
CA ALA A 55 2.76 -8.88 0.41
C ALA A 55 1.80 -9.93 -0.18
N LEU A 56 1.06 -9.60 -1.25
CA LEU A 56 0.21 -10.57 -1.95
C LEU A 56 1.02 -11.62 -2.75
N LYS A 57 2.21 -11.24 -3.24
CA LYS A 57 3.10 -12.15 -3.99
C LYS A 57 3.93 -13.06 -3.09
N ALA A 58 4.14 -12.67 -1.83
CA ALA A 58 4.76 -13.48 -0.80
C ALA A 58 3.66 -14.14 0.06
N PRO A 59 3.00 -15.22 -0.41
CA PRO A 59 2.12 -15.97 0.48
C PRO A 59 2.98 -16.41 1.66
N SER A 60 2.53 -16.11 2.88
CA SER A 60 3.16 -16.54 4.12
C SER A 60 3.49 -18.04 4.03
N GLY A 61 4.76 -18.37 3.79
CA GLY A 61 5.13 -19.73 3.41
C GLY A 61 6.61 -20.01 3.12
N SER A 62 7.53 -19.05 3.24
CA SER A 62 8.97 -19.37 3.33
C SER A 62 9.44 -19.24 4.76
N VAL A 63 9.10 -20.26 5.55
CA VAL A 63 9.89 -20.67 6.70
C VAL A 63 10.99 -21.56 6.13
N HIS A 64 12.22 -21.07 6.11
CA HIS A 64 13.42 -21.89 5.94
C HIS A 64 14.31 -21.68 7.17
#